data_AF-A0A377CYY1-F1
#
_entry.id   AF-A0A377CYY1-F1
#
_cell.length_a   1.000
_cell.length_b   1.000
_cell.length_c   1.000
_cell.angle_alpha   90.00
_cell.angle_beta   90.00
_cell.angle_gamma   90.00
#
_symmetry.space_group_name_H-M   'P 1'
#
loop_
_entity.id
_entity.type
_entity.pdbx_description
1 polymer ?
#
loop_
_entity_poly.entity_id
_entity_poly.type
_entity_poly.pdbx_seq_one_letter_code
_entity_poly.pdbx_strand_id
1 'polypeptide(L)'
;MKELVLGVVSHNFRPEFINRIDEVVVFHPLGEQHIASIAQIQLKRLYKRLEERGYEIHISDEALKLLSENGYDPVYGARPLKRAIQQQIENPLAQQILSGELVPGKVIRLEVNEDRIVAVQ
;
A
#
# COMPACT_ATOMS: atom_id res chain seq x y z
N MET A 1 8.27 23.99 -5.48
CA MET A 1 8.97 22.74 -5.11
C MET A 1 10.01 22.33 -6.15
N LYS A 2 9.65 22.17 -7.44
CA LYS A 2 10.59 21.81 -8.50
C LYS A 2 11.81 22.74 -8.60
N GLU A 3 11.61 24.05 -8.58
CA GLU A 3 12.71 25.03 -8.62
C GLU A 3 13.65 24.95 -7.42
N LEU A 4 13.12 24.71 -6.21
CA LEU A 4 13.94 24.51 -5.00
C LEU A 4 14.81 23.25 -5.13
N VAL A 5 14.24 22.15 -5.63
CA VAL A 5 14.97 20.89 -5.85
C VAL A 5 16.05 21.08 -6.93
N LEU A 6 15.72 21.73 -8.04
CA LEU A 6 16.68 22.02 -9.11
C LEU A 6 17.81 22.96 -8.63
N GLY A 7 17.48 23.94 -7.78
CA GLY A 7 18.49 24.80 -7.15
C GLY A 7 19.49 24.01 -6.30
N VAL A 8 19.02 23.02 -5.53
CA VAL A 8 19.89 22.12 -4.75
C VAL A 8 20.74 21.23 -5.67
N VAL A 9 20.18 20.73 -6.77
CA VAL A 9 20.92 19.93 -7.76
C VAL A 9 22.07 20.72 -8.37
N SER A 10 21.83 21.98 -8.76
CA SER A 10 22.86 22.86 -9.34
C SER A 10 23.96 23.26 -8.35
N HIS A 11 23.70 23.24 -7.03
CA HIS A 11 24.72 23.47 -6.01
C HIS A 11 25.60 22.23 -5.76
N ASN A 12 25.05 21.02 -5.92
CA ASN A 12 25.76 19.77 -5.59
C ASN A 12 26.44 19.12 -6.81
N PHE A 13 25.93 19.34 -8.01
CA PHE A 13 26.47 18.76 -9.24
C PHE A 13 26.99 19.86 -10.17
N ARG A 14 28.11 19.58 -10.84
CA ARG A 14 28.68 20.51 -11.81
C ARG A 14 27.81 20.61 -13.07
N PRO A 15 27.77 21.76 -13.74
CA PRO A 15 27.00 21.93 -14.98
C PRO A 15 27.33 20.91 -16.06
N GLU A 16 28.59 20.47 -16.16
CA GLU A 16 28.98 19.46 -17.17
C GLU A 16 28.29 18.13 -16.95
N PHE A 17 28.03 17.73 -15.70
CA PHE A 17 27.29 16.49 -15.41
C PHE A 17 25.80 16.66 -15.72
N ILE A 18 25.21 17.79 -15.34
CA ILE A 18 23.80 18.09 -15.57
C ILE A 18 23.50 18.19 -17.07
N ASN A 19 24.44 18.67 -17.88
CA ASN A 19 24.28 18.75 -19.33
C ASN A 19 24.47 17.40 -20.06
N ARG A 20 24.84 16.33 -19.34
CA ARG A 20 25.05 14.96 -19.90
C ARG A 20 23.90 14.00 -19.63
N ILE A 21 22.86 14.47 -18.95
CA ILE A 21 21.62 13.74 -18.68
C ILE A 21 20.52 14.30 -19.57
N ASP A 22 19.82 13.40 -20.27
CA ASP A 22 18.78 13.80 -21.23
C ASP A 22 17.61 14.50 -20.53
N GLU A 23 17.18 13.98 -19.38
CA GLU A 23 16.12 14.59 -18.57
C GLU A 23 16.36 14.47 -17.06
N VAL A 24 15.94 15.52 -16.34
CA VAL A 24 15.90 15.54 -14.88
C VAL A 24 14.44 15.36 -14.43
N VAL A 25 14.14 14.19 -13.86
CA VAL A 25 12.79 13.87 -13.38
C VAL A 25 12.65 14.23 -11.91
N VAL A 26 11.60 15.00 -11.58
CA VAL A 26 11.27 15.37 -10.19
C VAL A 26 10.00 14.65 -9.78
N PHE A 27 10.09 13.82 -8.76
CA PHE A 27 8.95 13.13 -8.17
C PHE A 27 8.26 14.05 -7.15
N HIS A 28 6.95 14.19 -7.28
CA HIS A 28 6.13 14.82 -6.24
C HIS A 28 5.89 13.81 -5.10
N PRO A 29 5.66 14.28 -3.86
CA PRO A 29 5.28 13.40 -2.77
C PRO A 29 3.96 12.66 -3.08
N LEU A 30 3.75 11.54 -2.38
CA LEU A 30 2.52 10.79 -2.46
C LEU A 30 1.43 11.50 -1.66
N GLY A 31 0.24 11.65 -2.26
CA GLY A 31 -0.96 12.07 -1.55
C GLY A 31 -1.74 10.86 -1.04
N GLU A 32 -2.74 11.11 -0.21
CA GLU A 32 -3.60 10.07 0.38
C GLU A 32 -4.18 9.11 -0.66
N GLN A 33 -4.74 9.65 -1.75
CA GLN A 33 -5.31 8.86 -2.85
C GLN A 33 -4.25 8.00 -3.59
N HIS A 34 -3.02 8.49 -3.69
CA HIS A 34 -1.93 7.72 -4.29
C HIS A 34 -1.58 6.52 -3.39
N ILE A 35 -1.54 6.72 -2.08
CA ILE A 35 -1.24 5.65 -1.11
C ILE A 35 -2.34 4.59 -1.14
N ALA A 36 -3.61 5.00 -1.14
CA ALA A 36 -4.74 4.10 -1.27
C ALA A 36 -4.67 3.27 -2.56
N SER A 37 -4.34 3.90 -3.69
CA SER A 37 -4.15 3.20 -4.96
C SER A 37 -2.99 2.20 -4.92
N ILE A 38 -1.87 2.57 -4.29
CA ILE A 38 -0.73 1.66 -4.10
C ILE A 38 -1.15 0.48 -3.20
N ALA A 39 -1.94 0.70 -2.16
CA ALA A 39 -2.45 -0.34 -1.28
C ALA A 39 -3.30 -1.35 -2.05
N GLN A 40 -4.23 -0.86 -2.89
CA GLN A 40 -5.03 -1.72 -3.77
C GLN A 40 -4.14 -2.55 -4.72
N ILE A 41 -3.11 -1.95 -5.33
CA ILE A 41 -2.19 -2.66 -6.21
C ILE A 41 -1.45 -3.79 -5.46
N GLN A 42 -1.01 -3.54 -4.22
CA GLN A 42 -0.35 -4.58 -3.40
C GLN A 42 -1.33 -5.71 -3.05
N LEU A 43 -2.57 -5.36 -2.70
CA LEU A 43 -3.62 -6.32 -2.36
C LEU A 43 -4.04 -7.22 -3.53
N LYS A 44 -3.91 -6.77 -4.79
CA LYS A 44 -4.20 -7.62 -5.97
C LYS A 44 -3.46 -8.97 -5.94
N ARG A 45 -2.22 -8.98 -5.44
CA ARG A 45 -1.44 -10.22 -5.31
C ARG A 45 -2.04 -11.17 -4.27
N LEU A 46 -2.52 -10.62 -3.16
CA LEU A 46 -3.22 -11.38 -2.13
C LEU A 46 -4.54 -11.94 -2.66
N TYR A 47 -5.36 -11.10 -3.31
CA TYR A 47 -6.63 -11.50 -3.89
C TYR A 47 -6.47 -12.65 -4.89
N LYS A 48 -5.50 -12.55 -5.81
CA LYS A 48 -5.25 -13.62 -6.78
C LYS A 48 -4.93 -14.96 -6.12
N ARG A 49 -4.08 -14.98 -5.09
CA ARG A 49 -3.73 -16.23 -4.38
C ARG A 49 -4.92 -16.86 -3.65
N LEU A 50 -5.86 -16.03 -3.19
CA LEU A 50 -7.05 -16.46 -2.45
C LEU A 50 -8.15 -16.92 -3.41
N GLU A 51 -8.30 -16.25 -4.55
CA GLU A 51 -9.18 -16.65 -5.64
C GLU A 51 -8.82 -18.07 -6.15
N GLU A 52 -7.53 -18.36 -6.34
CA GLU A 52 -7.03 -19.70 -6.71
C GLU A 52 -7.41 -20.80 -5.69
N ARG A 53 -7.79 -20.41 -4.47
CA ARG A 53 -8.22 -21.30 -3.38
C ARG A 53 -9.74 -21.24 -3.13
N GLY A 54 -10.49 -20.52 -3.96
CA GLY A 54 -11.96 -20.40 -3.86
C GLY A 54 -12.44 -19.37 -2.85
N TYR A 55 -11.59 -18.41 -2.45
CA TYR A 55 -11.97 -17.30 -1.58
C TYR A 55 -12.15 -16.02 -2.40
N GLU A 56 -13.27 -15.34 -2.17
CA GLU A 56 -13.53 -14.01 -2.69
C GLU A 56 -13.38 -13.00 -1.55
N ILE A 57 -12.62 -11.92 -1.75
CA ILE A 57 -12.35 -10.92 -0.70
C ILE A 57 -12.66 -9.52 -1.21
N HIS A 58 -13.41 -8.76 -0.41
CA HIS A 58 -13.66 -7.34 -0.61
C HIS A 58 -13.16 -6.54 0.60
N ILE A 59 -12.51 -5.41 0.35
CA ILE A 59 -12.08 -4.48 1.39
C ILE A 59 -13.03 -3.29 1.45
N SER A 60 -13.44 -2.88 2.65
CA SER A 60 -14.21 -1.65 2.83
C SER A 60 -13.33 -0.41 2.60
N ASP A 61 -13.94 0.70 2.21
CA ASP A 61 -13.22 1.97 2.04
C ASP A 61 -12.57 2.44 3.35
N GLU A 62 -13.22 2.17 4.49
CA GLU A 62 -12.69 2.47 5.82
C GLU A 62 -11.43 1.64 6.12
N ALA A 63 -11.44 0.35 5.81
CA ALA A 63 -10.27 -0.52 6.01
C ALA A 63 -9.12 -0.12 5.07
N LEU A 64 -9.44 0.27 3.83
CA LEU A 64 -8.45 0.78 2.88
C LEU A 64 -7.82 2.09 3.38
N LYS A 65 -8.62 2.98 3.96
CA LYS A 65 -8.15 4.24 4.54
C LYS A 65 -7.23 3.99 5.74
N LEU A 66 -7.66 3.16 6.68
CA LEU A 66 -6.86 2.78 7.86
C LEU A 66 -5.52 2.14 7.46
N LEU A 67 -5.54 1.28 6.44
CA LEU A 67 -4.33 0.66 5.89
C LEU A 67 -3.40 1.70 5.25
N SER A 68 -3.96 2.72 4.59
CA SER A 68 -3.20 3.79 3.94
C SER A 68 -2.55 4.72 4.96
N GLU A 69 -3.26 5.08 6.02
CA GLU A 69 -2.74 5.86 7.14
C GLU A 69 -1.60 5.13 7.86
N ASN A 70 -1.79 3.84 8.17
CA ASN A 70 -0.76 3.01 8.81
C ASN A 70 0.42 2.66 7.89
N GLY A 71 0.21 2.71 6.57
CA GLY A 71 1.19 2.34 5.55
C GLY A 71 2.01 3.49 4.99
N TYR A 72 1.77 4.72 5.45
CA TYR A 72 2.46 5.92 5.00
C TYR A 72 3.28 6.55 6.11
N ASP A 73 4.53 6.88 5.78
CA ASP A 73 5.41 7.65 6.64
C ASP A 73 5.94 8.85 5.84
N PRO A 74 5.92 10.08 6.36
CA PRO A 74 6.40 11.27 5.64
C PRO A 74 7.87 11.20 5.19
N VAL A 75 8.71 10.46 5.91
CA VAL A 75 10.14 10.24 5.62
C VAL A 75 10.33 9.06 4.68
N TYR A 76 9.61 7.96 4.92
CA TYR A 76 9.80 6.71 4.18
C TYR A 76 8.79 6.48 3.03
N GLY A 77 7.82 7.36 2.84
CA GLY A 77 6.73 7.23 1.88
C GLY A 77 5.88 5.99 2.13
N ALA A 78 5.41 5.34 1.05
CA ALA A 78 4.60 4.12 1.12
C ALA A 78 5.41 2.82 1.40
N ARG A 79 6.69 2.92 1.80
CA ARG A 79 7.52 1.74 2.11
C ARG A 79 6.94 0.84 3.22
N PRO A 80 6.36 1.39 4.31
CA PRO A 80 5.76 0.58 5.38
C PRO A 80 4.52 -0.21 4.93
N LEU A 81 3.84 0.20 3.87
CA LEU A 81 2.55 -0.33 3.42
C LEU A 81 2.55 -1.85 3.22
N LYS A 82 3.61 -2.42 2.65
CA LYS A 82 3.72 -3.88 2.46
C LYS A 82 3.70 -4.61 3.80
N ARG A 83 4.40 -4.07 4.81
CA ARG A 83 4.44 -4.64 6.16
C ARG A 83 3.09 -4.47 6.87
N ALA A 84 2.44 -3.32 6.69
CA ALA A 84 1.11 -3.08 7.23
C ALA A 84 0.09 -4.10 6.69
N ILE A 85 0.07 -4.34 5.37
CA ILE A 85 -0.77 -5.38 4.74
C ILE A 85 -0.48 -6.75 5.33
N GLN A 86 0.79 -7.12 5.45
CA GLN A 86 1.17 -8.42 6.00
C GLN A 86 0.68 -8.59 7.45
N GLN A 87 0.93 -7.59 8.31
CA GLN A 87 0.63 -7.69 9.73
C GLN A 87 -0.86 -7.55 10.05
N GLN A 88 -1.56 -6.64 9.37
CA GLN A 88 -2.96 -6.31 9.67
C GLN A 88 -3.96 -7.14 8.86
N ILE A 89 -3.55 -7.68 7.70
CA ILE A 89 -4.46 -8.44 6.82
C ILE A 89 -3.97 -9.87 6.64
N GLU A 90 -2.78 -10.10 6.07
CA GLU A 90 -2.36 -11.47 5.70
C GLU A 90 -2.25 -12.40 6.90
N ASN A 91 -1.67 -11.93 8.01
CA ASN A 91 -1.48 -12.75 9.21
C ASN A 91 -2.82 -13.16 9.88
N PRO A 92 -3.76 -12.24 10.19
CA PRO A 92 -5.07 -12.62 10.73
C PRO A 92 -5.86 -13.53 9.78
N LEU A 93 -5.85 -13.20 8.48
CA LEU A 93 -6.58 -13.97 7.48
C LEU A 93 -6.07 -15.42 7.40
N ALA A 94 -4.75 -15.61 7.41
CA ALA A 94 -4.15 -16.94 7.44
C ALA A 94 -4.56 -17.72 8.69
N GLN A 95 -4.58 -17.07 9.87
CA GLN A 95 -4.98 -17.71 11.11
C GLN A 95 -6.45 -18.16 11.09
N GLN A 96 -7.36 -17.33 10.56
CA GLN A 96 -8.78 -17.64 10.45
C GLN A 96 -9.10 -18.69 9.37
N ILE A 97 -8.33 -18.72 8.28
CA ILE A 97 -8.41 -19.80 7.28
C ILE A 97 -7.96 -21.12 7.90
N LEU A 98 -6.85 -21.13 8.65
CA LEU A 98 -6.33 -22.33 9.30
C LEU A 98 -7.21 -22.83 10.45
N SER A 99 -7.90 -21.94 11.16
CA SER A 99 -8.86 -22.32 12.20
C SER A 99 -10.17 -22.89 11.64
N GLY A 100 -10.43 -22.70 10.34
CA GLY A 100 -11.68 -23.08 9.69
C GLY A 100 -12.82 -22.08 9.89
N GLU A 101 -12.54 -20.89 10.45
CA GLU A 101 -13.51 -19.80 10.58
C GLU A 101 -13.88 -19.20 9.21
N LEU A 102 -12.89 -19.06 8.32
CA LEU A 102 -13.10 -18.61 6.94
C LEU A 102 -13.10 -19.79 5.97
N VAL A 103 -14.24 -20.03 5.33
CA VAL A 103 -14.46 -21.17 4.44
C VAL A 103 -14.56 -20.73 2.97
N PRO A 104 -14.05 -21.49 1.98
CA PRO A 104 -14.21 -21.17 0.57
C PRO A 104 -15.69 -21.07 0.13
N GLY A 105 -15.95 -20.30 -0.92
CA GLY A 105 -17.29 -20.13 -1.50
C GLY A 105 -18.20 -19.12 -0.80
N LYS A 106 -17.73 -18.48 0.27
CA LYS A 106 -18.37 -17.32 0.90
C LYS A 106 -17.47 -16.09 0.79
N VAL A 107 -18.08 -14.93 0.55
CA VAL A 107 -17.36 -13.66 0.39
C VAL A 107 -16.83 -13.19 1.74
N ILE A 108 -15.54 -12.92 1.81
CA ILE A 108 -14.88 -12.33 2.97
C ILE A 108 -14.91 -10.80 2.82
N ARG A 109 -15.40 -10.09 3.82
CA ARG A 109 -15.32 -8.63 3.90
C ARG A 109 -14.24 -8.24 4.91
N LEU A 110 -13.32 -7.37 4.50
CA LEU A 110 -12.38 -6.72 5.41
C LEU A 110 -12.99 -5.42 5.88
N GLU A 111 -13.30 -5.36 7.17
CA GLU A 111 -13.95 -4.24 7.83
C GLU A 111 -13.05 -3.68 8.94
N VAL A 112 -13.38 -2.49 9.44
CA VAL A 112 -12.71 -1.90 10.59
C VAL A 112 -13.54 -2.19 11.82
N ASN A 113 -12.92 -2.79 12.82
CA ASN A 113 -13.47 -2.88 14.16
C ASN A 113 -12.51 -2.16 15.11
N GLU A 114 -13.01 -1.08 15.72
CA GLU A 114 -12.22 -0.12 16.50
C GLU A 114 -11.07 0.44 15.64
N ASP A 115 -9.83 0.02 15.89
CA ASP A 115 -8.62 0.45 15.18
C ASP A 115 -7.92 -0.71 14.46
N ARG A 116 -8.64 -1.80 14.19
CA ARG A 116 -8.08 -3.00 13.57
C ARG A 116 -8.91 -3.46 12.39
N ILE A 117 -8.21 -3.95 11.37
CA ILE A 117 -8.84 -4.60 10.23
C ILE A 117 -9.21 -6.02 10.67
N VAL A 118 -10.48 -6.37 10.52
CA VAL A 118 -11.02 -7.71 10.79
C VAL A 118 -11.63 -8.28 9.53
N ALA A 119 -11.45 -9.59 9.32
CA ALA A 119 -12.10 -10.29 8.23
C ALA A 119 -13.36 -10.98 8.75
N VAL A 120 -14.48 -10.72 8.10
CA VAL A 120 -15.80 -11.27 8.44
C VAL A 120 -16.39 -11.97 7.20
N GLN A 121 -17.20 -12.99 7.44
CA GLN A 121 -17.80 -13.83 6.40
C GLN A 121 -19.28 -14.08 6.68
#